data_AF-A0A392S6A7-F1
#
_entry.id   AF-A0A392S6A7-F1
#
_cell.length_a   1.000
_cell.length_b   1.000
_cell.length_c   1.000
_cell.angle_alpha   90.00
_cell.angle_beta   90.00
_cell.angle_gamma   90.00
#
_symmetry.space_group_name_H-M   'P 1'
#
loop_
_entity.id
_entity.type
_entity.pdbx_description
1 polymer ?
#
loop_
_entity_poly.entity_id
_entity_poly.type
_entity_poly.pdbx_seq_one_letter_code
_entity_poly.pdbx_strand_id
1 'polypeptide(L)'
;MDWLSYHYVILDCARKLAFFPEPGVARYLLANGLVVTMRNRETEFVSLASMEVSSGVHVEEVRLVQLFQDVFPSEIPGFPPTRELEFFIDLHPGTGPISESPYRM
;
A
#
# COMPACT_ATOMS: atom_id res chain seq x y z
N MET A 1 11.64 -16.88 4.50
CA MET A 1 11.19 -16.81 3.10
C MET A 1 10.34 -15.57 2.98
N ASP A 2 10.68 -14.66 2.08
CA ASP A 2 9.90 -13.45 1.83
C ASP A 2 8.70 -13.76 0.92
N TRP A 3 7.69 -12.88 0.96
CA TRP A 3 6.45 -13.00 0.20
C TRP A 3 6.72 -13.16 -1.31
N LEU A 4 7.75 -12.49 -1.84
CA LEU A 4 8.14 -12.55 -3.25
C LEU A 4 8.58 -13.97 -3.67
N SER A 5 9.42 -14.61 -2.86
CA SER A 5 9.86 -15.98 -3.12
C SER A 5 8.71 -16.99 -3.05
N TYR A 6 7.75 -16.77 -2.13
CA TYR A 6 6.57 -17.63 -2.01
C TYR A 6 5.68 -17.59 -3.27
N HIS A 7 5.61 -16.43 -3.92
CA HIS A 7 4.81 -16.20 -5.12
C HIS A 7 5.60 -16.29 -6.44
N TYR A 8 6.83 -16.81 -6.42
CA TYR A 8 7.71 -16.94 -7.59
C TYR A 8 7.85 -15.63 -8.39
N VAL A 9 7.88 -14.50 -7.69
CA VAL A 9 8.02 -13.18 -8.32
C VAL A 9 9.45 -12.99 -8.80
N ILE A 10 9.62 -12.61 -10.07
CA ILE A 10 10.93 -12.29 -10.65
C ILE A 10 11.07 -10.77 -10.69
N LEU A 11 12.21 -10.23 -10.28
CA LEU A 11 12.52 -8.80 -10.36
C LEU A 11 13.60 -8.54 -11.41
N ASP A 12 13.32 -7.68 -12.40
CA ASP A 12 14.32 -7.10 -13.29
C ASP A 12 14.59 -5.66 -12.85
N CYS A 13 15.59 -5.50 -11.99
CA CYS A 13 15.96 -4.21 -11.41
C CYS A 13 16.46 -3.21 -12.47
N ALA A 14 17.09 -3.70 -13.55
CA ALA A 14 17.62 -2.82 -14.60
C ALA A 14 16.48 -2.14 -15.36
N ARG A 15 15.39 -2.86 -15.61
CA ARG A 15 14.18 -2.33 -16.26
C ARG A 15 13.14 -1.81 -15.26
N LYS A 16 13.39 -1.96 -13.95
CA LYS A 16 12.44 -1.66 -12.86
C LYS A 16 11.12 -2.41 -13.03
N LEU A 17 11.20 -3.71 -13.35
CA LEU A 17 10.06 -4.59 -13.60
C LEU A 17 9.93 -5.69 -12.53
N ALA A 18 8.68 -6.07 -12.21
CA ALA A 18 8.37 -7.28 -11.46
C ALA A 18 7.43 -8.19 -12.27
N PHE A 19 7.75 -9.48 -12.37
CA PHE A 19 7.00 -10.50 -13.12
C PHE A 19 6.28 -11.46 -12.16
N PHE A 20 4.99 -11.69 -12.39
CA PHE A 20 4.17 -12.62 -11.62
C PHE A 20 3.71 -13.78 -12.52
N PRO A 21 4.19 -15.02 -12.29
CA PRO A 21 3.79 -16.17 -13.08
C PRO A 21 2.41 -16.70 -12.63
N GLU A 22 1.32 -16.13 -13.14
CA GLU A 22 0.01 -16.79 -13.10
C GLU A 22 -0.18 -17.64 -14.37
N PRO A 23 -0.79 -18.85 -14.29
CA PRO A 23 -1.02 -19.68 -15.45
C PRO A 23 -1.97 -18.98 -16.43
N GLY A 24 -1.41 -18.50 -17.55
CA GLY A 24 -2.15 -17.90 -18.66
C GLY A 24 -2.17 -16.37 -18.71
N VAL A 25 -1.60 -15.66 -17.72
CA VAL A 25 -1.50 -14.20 -17.70
C VAL A 25 -0.12 -13.78 -17.17
N ALA A 26 0.74 -13.27 -18.05
CA ALA A 26 1.97 -12.60 -17.60
C ALA A 26 1.62 -11.16 -17.19
N ARG A 27 1.90 -10.82 -15.92
CA ARG A 27 1.70 -9.48 -15.33
C ARG A 27 3.05 -8.84 -15.03
N TYR A 28 3.23 -7.58 -15.45
CA TYR A 28 4.47 -6.80 -15.23
C TYR A 28 4.16 -5.52 -14.45
N LEU A 29 4.84 -5.24 -13.33
CA LEU A 29 4.72 -3.93 -12.64
C LEU A 29 5.94 -3.05 -12.96
N LEU A 30 5.72 -1.83 -13.46
CA LEU A 30 6.75 -0.78 -13.47
C LEU A 30 6.63 0.06 -12.20
N ALA A 31 7.75 0.57 -11.69
CA ALA A 31 7.78 1.47 -10.52
C ALA A 31 6.82 2.67 -10.62
N ASN A 32 6.42 3.07 -11.83
CA ASN A 32 5.59 4.26 -12.11
C ASN A 32 4.43 3.98 -13.10
N GLY A 33 4.07 2.72 -13.37
CA GLY A 33 3.13 2.39 -14.44
C GLY A 33 2.49 0.99 -14.35
N LEU A 34 1.23 0.90 -14.79
CA LEU A 34 0.30 -0.23 -14.68
C LEU A 34 0.73 -1.48 -15.44
N VAL A 35 0.12 -2.57 -14.98
CA VAL A 35 0.28 -3.94 -15.43
C VAL A 35 -0.36 -4.23 -16.78
N VAL A 36 0.46 -4.71 -17.71
CA VAL A 36 0.05 -5.39 -18.95
C VAL A 36 -0.43 -6.80 -18.62
N THR A 37 -1.61 -7.18 -19.09
CA THR A 37 -2.10 -8.58 -19.07
C THR A 37 -2.11 -9.15 -20.48
N MET A 38 -1.27 -10.15 -20.73
CA MET A 38 -1.24 -10.84 -22.03
C MET A 38 -2.34 -11.91 -22.08
N ARG A 39 -3.47 -11.66 -22.76
CA ARG A 39 -4.38 -12.73 -23.18
C ARG A 39 -4.17 -12.96 -24.67
N ASN A 40 -3.56 -14.10 -25.01
CA ASN A 40 -3.53 -14.63 -26.37
C ASN A 40 -2.72 -13.81 -27.41
N ARG A 41 -1.42 -13.60 -27.15
CA ARG A 41 -0.41 -13.02 -28.07
C ARG A 41 -0.61 -11.56 -28.49
N GLU A 42 -1.71 -10.91 -28.12
CA GLU A 42 -1.90 -9.47 -28.29
C GLU A 42 -1.45 -8.72 -27.04
N THR A 43 -0.66 -7.66 -27.24
CA THR A 43 -0.11 -6.80 -26.19
C THR A 43 -1.11 -5.66 -25.93
N GLU A 44 -1.93 -5.78 -24.88
CA GLU A 44 -2.75 -4.67 -24.42
C GLU A 44 -2.00 -3.87 -23.35
N PHE A 45 -1.59 -2.66 -23.69
CA PHE A 45 -0.97 -1.73 -22.75
C PHE A 45 -2.07 -0.89 -22.09
N VAL A 46 -2.22 -1.02 -20.77
CA VAL A 46 -2.91 0.00 -19.97
C VAL A 46 -1.83 0.78 -19.26
N SER A 47 -1.77 2.10 -19.44
CA SER A 47 -0.78 2.97 -18.79
C SER A 47 -1.43 3.66 -17.59
N LEU A 48 -0.90 3.46 -16.37
CA LEU A 48 -1.30 4.27 -15.20
C LEU A 48 -0.73 5.69 -15.27
N ALA A 49 0.28 5.93 -16.12
CA ALA A 49 0.86 7.27 -16.26
C ALA A 49 -0.09 8.25 -16.98
N SER A 50 -1.19 7.77 -17.58
CA SER A 50 -2.26 8.61 -18.12
C SER A 50 -3.45 8.76 -17.17
N MET A 51 -3.42 8.16 -15.97
CA MET A 51 -4.33 8.59 -14.91
C MET A 51 -3.80 9.92 -14.40
N GLU A 52 -4.29 11.01 -14.98
CA GLU A 52 -4.35 12.26 -14.23
C GLU A 52 -5.05 11.90 -12.91
N VAL A 53 -4.41 12.20 -11.77
CA VAL A 53 -5.15 12.32 -10.52
C VAL A 53 -6.06 13.52 -10.75
N SER A 54 -7.23 13.28 -11.33
CA SER A 54 -8.23 14.30 -11.45
C SER A 54 -8.57 14.70 -10.03
N SER A 55 -8.31 15.96 -9.70
CA SER A 55 -8.60 16.56 -8.41
C SER A 55 -10.11 16.59 -8.09
N GLY A 56 -10.93 15.92 -8.90
CA GLY A 56 -12.38 15.80 -8.77
C GLY A 56 -12.87 14.42 -8.36
N VAL A 57 -12.00 13.42 -8.14
CA VAL A 57 -12.46 12.15 -7.54
C VAL A 57 -12.60 12.37 -6.04
N HIS A 58 -13.84 12.48 -5.60
CA HIS A 58 -14.20 12.42 -4.19
C HIS A 58 -13.78 11.05 -3.64
N VAL A 59 -13.10 11.04 -2.49
CA VAL A 59 -12.64 9.78 -1.85
C VAL A 59 -13.81 8.83 -1.60
N GLU A 60 -15.00 9.41 -1.41
CA GLU A 60 -16.30 8.76 -1.28
C GLU A 60 -16.75 7.98 -2.53
N GLU A 61 -16.17 8.24 -3.70
CA GLU A 61 -16.45 7.52 -4.95
C GLU A 61 -15.60 6.24 -5.11
N VAL A 62 -14.56 6.09 -4.28
CA VAL A 62 -13.74 4.89 -4.28
C VAL A 62 -14.56 3.72 -3.73
N ARG A 63 -14.76 2.66 -4.53
CA ARG A 63 -15.57 1.49 -4.15
C ARG A 63 -15.20 0.90 -2.79
N LEU A 64 -13.91 0.88 -2.44
CA LEU A 64 -13.44 0.42 -1.15
C LEU A 64 -13.91 1.33 -0.01
N VAL A 65 -13.87 2.65 -0.19
CA VAL A 65 -14.38 3.61 0.80
C VAL A 65 -15.89 3.48 0.97
N GLN A 66 -16.63 3.24 -0.12
CA GLN A 66 -18.07 2.98 -0.05
C GLN A 66 -18.42 1.69 0.71
N LEU A 67 -17.58 0.66 0.61
CA LEU A 67 -17.76 -0.59 1.33
C LEU A 67 -17.44 -0.47 2.84
N PHE A 68 -16.62 0.52 3.22
CA PHE A 68 -16.10 0.71 4.59
C PHE A 68 -16.24 2.16 5.08
N GLN A 69 -17.41 2.77 4.88
CA GLN A 69 -17.63 4.19 5.22
C GLN A 69 -17.45 4.46 6.73
N ASP A 70 -17.69 3.46 7.57
CA ASP A 70 -17.49 3.49 9.01
C ASP A 70 -16.02 3.57 9.43
N VAL A 71 -15.11 3.06 8.60
CA VAL A 71 -13.64 3.11 8.81
C VAL A 71 -13.03 4.40 8.29
N PHE A 72 -13.67 5.05 7.31
CA PHE A 72 -13.23 6.29 6.69
C PHE A 72 -14.19 7.47 6.95
N PRO A 73 -14.45 7.85 8.22
CA PRO A 73 -15.28 9.00 8.51
C PRO A 73 -14.55 10.31 8.12
N SER A 74 -15.32 11.34 7.74
CA SER A 74 -14.79 12.67 7.42
C SER A 74 -14.07 13.34 8.59
N GLU A 75 -14.44 12.94 9.82
CA GLU A 75 -13.82 13.39 11.07
C GLU A 75 -13.42 12.19 11.92
N ILE A 76 -12.29 12.28 12.62
CA ILE A 76 -11.80 11.18 13.46
C ILE A 76 -12.70 11.08 14.71
N PRO A 77 -13.33 9.92 14.98
CA PRO A 77 -14.27 9.74 16.08
C PRO A 77 -13.52 9.58 17.41
N GLY A 78 -12.93 10.66 17.90
CA GLY A 78 -12.32 10.74 19.23
C GLY A 78 -11.25 9.68 19.52
N PHE A 79 -11.02 9.43 20.81
CA PHE A 79 -10.11 8.38 21.24
C PHE A 79 -10.74 7.00 21.02
N PRO A 80 -9.95 6.00 20.61
CA PRO A 80 -10.43 4.64 20.54
C PRO A 80 -10.92 4.19 21.93
N PRO A 81 -11.90 3.26 21.98
CA PRO A 81 -12.38 2.70 23.24
C PRO A 81 -11.22 2.07 24.02
N THR A 82 -11.37 2.01 25.35
CA THR A 82 -10.39 1.34 26.21
C THR A 82 -10.24 -0.11 25.74
N ARG A 83 -9.05 -0.46 25.28
CA ARG A 83 -8.74 -1.81 24.83
C ARG A 83 -8.50 -2.68 26.07
N GLU A 84 -9.03 -3.89 26.07
CA GLU A 84 -8.81 -4.88 27.15
C GLU A 84 -7.36 -5.40 27.21
N LEU A 85 -6.58 -5.12 26.16
CA LEU A 85 -5.20 -5.56 26.03
C LEU A 85 -4.23 -4.43 26.35
N GLU A 86 -3.33 -4.67 27.30
CA GLU A 86 -2.20 -3.79 27.59
C GLU A 86 -1.16 -3.89 26.46
N PHE A 87 -0.71 -2.74 25.97
CA PHE A 87 0.37 -2.66 24.99
C PHE A 87 1.70 -2.57 25.73
N PHE A 88 2.59 -3.51 25.46
CA PHE A 88 3.98 -3.46 25.93
C PHE A 88 4.84 -2.75 24.90
N ILE A 89 5.65 -1.80 25.35
CA ILE A 89 6.67 -1.16 24.53
C ILE A 89 8.00 -1.84 24.87
N ASP A 90 8.45 -2.72 23.98
CA ASP A 90 9.75 -3.37 24.13
C ASP A 90 10.86 -2.37 23.83
N LEU A 91 11.72 -2.15 24.81
CA LEU A 91 12.89 -1.29 24.66
C LEU A 91 14.12 -2.13 24.32
N HIS A 92 14.99 -1.57 23.49
CA HIS A 92 16.31 -2.19 23.28
C HIS A 92 17.09 -2.18 24.60
N PRO A 93 17.84 -3.25 24.95
CA PRO A 93 18.65 -3.28 26.15
C PRO A 93 19.57 -2.04 26.26
N GLY A 94 19.55 -1.38 27.42
CA GLY A 94 20.32 -0.15 27.65
C GLY A 94 19.59 1.15 27.32
N THR A 95 18.35 1.10 26.83
CA THR A 95 17.52 2.31 26.65
C THR A 95 17.10 2.87 28.02
N GLY A 96 17.52 4.10 28.32
CA GLY A 96 17.10 4.85 29.51
C GLY A 96 15.94 5.82 29.22
N PRO A 97 15.32 6.39 30.26
CA PRO A 97 14.30 7.43 30.10
C PRO A 97 14.90 8.70 29.47
N ILE A 98 14.11 9.36 28.60
CA ILE A 98 14.46 10.66 28.00
C ILE A 98 13.71 11.75 28.75
N SER A 99 14.40 12.85 29.08
CA SER A 99 13.84 14.00 29.78
C SER A 99 14.31 15.29 29.13
N GLU A 100 13.52 15.82 28.22
CA GLU A 100 13.77 17.09 27.54
C GLU A 100 12.80 18.17 28.04
N SER A 101 13.28 19.42 28.15
CA SER A 101 12.42 20.54 28.55
C SER A 101 11.39 20.84 27.45
N PRO A 102 10.11 21.14 27.79
CA PRO A 102 9.12 21.53 26.80
C PRO A 102 9.59 22.73 25.99
N TYR A 103 9.27 22.74 24.69
CA TYR A 103 9.50 23.90 23.85
C TYR A 103 8.63 25.08 24.34
N ARG A 104 9.15 26.30 24.24
CA ARG A 104 8.36 27.50 24.55
C ARG A 104 7.42 27.77 23.38
N MET A 105 6.12 27.60 23.60
CA MET A 105 5.07 28.00 22.64
C MET A 105 4.89 29.50 22.61
#